data_AF-A0A835GCV0-F1
#
_entry.id   AF-A0A835GCV0-F1
#
_cell.length_a   1.000
_cell.length_b   1.000
_cell.length_c   1.000
_cell.angle_alpha   90.00
_cell.angle_beta   90.00
_cell.angle_gamma   90.00
#
_symmetry.space_group_name_H-M   'P 1'
#
loop_
_entity.id
_entity.type
_entity.pdbx_description
1 polymer ?
#
loop_
_entity_poly.entity_id
_entity_poly.type
_entity_poly.pdbx_seq_one_letter_code
_entity_poly.pdbx_strand_id
1 'polypeptide(L)'
;MAGVATVLKPRGVACASSSHRLSLCFVFVLLLGIPSAHSQLEKLYVSETDLNILVDDTHLMKLIQIGQYNESLQVTANIQHPDIVQFVPQTIDIPGSKEPNTTVKITYDICAYAKSPGHSEVTFNVTPAGYVNMDSVFLRITVMHSHAINVISYIMGWIYFAAWSVSFYPQIYINFKRKSVVGLNFDFLALNIMGFTMYSLFNCGLYFSKEIQSEYFARHPRGLNPVQLNDVFFSLHAAFATLITITQCFIYEREDQRVSTTGRSILGVFTAVVIVAAGVGAAGKLAWLDFLYYCSYIKLSITLIKYVPQAYMNYKRKSTVGWSIGNIFLDFVGGSLSILQMALNAYNYNDWISFFGDATKFGLGLFSLVFDIFFILQHYVFYREGKEFVRVNSSDEGSELSSSSEGREFFVLVDDWHADEKKYDLDVKA
;
A
#
# COMPACT_ATOMS: atom_id res chain seq x y z
N MET A 1 76.93 31.59 18.26
CA MET A 1 76.52 30.87 17.04
C MET A 1 75.01 31.08 16.95
N ALA A 2 74.41 31.81 16.00
CA ALA A 2 74.55 31.77 14.53
C ALA A 2 74.13 30.41 13.95
N GLY A 3 73.15 30.28 13.04
CA GLY A 3 72.18 31.24 12.47
C GLY A 3 70.84 30.52 12.19
N VAL A 4 69.67 31.20 12.14
CA VAL A 4 69.12 31.97 10.99
C VAL A 4 68.98 31.13 9.70
N ALA A 5 67.79 31.17 9.08
CA ALA A 5 67.37 30.23 8.04
C ALA A 5 67.27 30.83 6.62
N THR A 6 67.41 29.96 5.61
CA THR A 6 66.94 30.12 4.22
C THR A 6 66.55 28.71 3.70
N VAL A 7 65.31 28.40 3.31
CA VAL A 7 64.44 28.90 2.20
C VAL A 7 64.63 28.11 0.89
N LEU A 8 63.59 27.36 0.50
CA LEU A 8 63.01 27.33 -0.86
C LEU A 8 61.61 26.67 -0.88
N LYS A 9 60.82 26.94 -1.93
CA LYS A 9 59.37 26.64 -2.16
C LYS A 9 59.22 26.20 -3.64
N PRO A 10 58.04 25.81 -4.19
CA PRO A 10 56.72 25.44 -3.61
C PRO A 10 56.45 23.93 -3.88
N ARG A 11 55.29 23.33 -4.27
CA ARG A 11 53.86 23.63 -4.60
C ARG A 11 53.12 22.25 -4.58
N GLY A 12 51.82 22.05 -4.37
CA GLY A 12 50.65 22.87 -4.00
C GLY A 12 49.36 21.98 -4.08
N VAL A 13 48.15 22.58 -3.96
CA VAL A 13 46.80 21.99 -4.22
C VAL A 13 46.07 21.23 -3.06
N ALA A 14 44.93 21.81 -2.67
CA ALA A 14 43.65 21.25 -2.16
C ALA A 14 43.57 20.16 -1.06
N CYS A 15 43.35 20.65 0.16
CA CYS A 15 42.24 20.31 1.08
C CYS A 15 41.14 19.31 0.62
N ALA A 16 40.85 18.30 1.46
CA ALA A 16 39.50 18.02 2.00
C ALA A 16 39.61 17.15 3.28
N SER A 17 38.62 17.24 4.19
CA SER A 17 38.60 16.52 5.48
C SER A 17 37.23 15.86 5.74
N SER A 18 37.13 15.10 6.83
CA SER A 18 35.90 14.69 7.54
C SER A 18 35.32 13.29 7.27
N SER A 19 36.07 12.26 7.67
CA SER A 19 35.49 10.95 7.98
C SER A 19 34.85 10.95 9.39
N HIS A 20 33.54 11.28 9.54
CA HIS A 20 32.74 10.96 10.75
C HIS A 20 31.21 11.29 10.65
N ARG A 21 30.51 10.95 9.55
CA ARG A 21 29.04 11.18 9.43
C ARG A 21 28.24 10.08 8.71
N LEU A 22 28.31 8.81 9.16
CA LEU A 22 27.49 7.73 8.59
C LEU A 22 26.58 6.95 9.59
N SER A 23 26.52 7.36 10.86
CA SER A 23 25.75 6.64 11.91
C SER A 23 24.48 7.36 12.39
N LEU A 24 23.99 8.38 11.67
CA LEU A 24 22.84 9.21 12.10
C LEU A 24 21.64 9.25 11.13
N CYS A 25 21.70 8.55 9.99
CA CYS A 25 20.71 8.69 8.91
C CYS A 25 19.28 8.26 9.27
N PHE A 26 19.07 7.48 10.35
CA PHE A 26 17.75 6.99 10.77
C PHE A 26 16.91 7.96 11.61
N VAL A 27 17.47 9.08 12.08
CA VAL A 27 16.78 10.00 13.01
C VAL A 27 16.26 11.27 12.33
N PHE A 28 16.74 11.61 11.13
CA PHE A 28 16.49 12.92 10.50
C PHE A 28 15.25 13.03 9.62
N VAL A 29 14.43 11.98 9.52
CA VAL A 29 13.21 11.95 8.67
C VAL A 29 12.09 12.87 9.19
N LEU A 30 12.15 13.30 10.46
CA LEU A 30 11.00 13.91 11.15
C LEU A 30 10.96 15.46 11.21
N LEU A 31 11.94 16.18 10.63
CA LEU A 31 12.17 17.61 10.98
C LEU A 31 12.37 18.61 9.82
N LEU A 32 12.15 18.24 8.56
CA LEU A 32 12.22 19.16 7.41
C LEU A 32 10.86 19.33 6.72
N GLY A 33 9.86 19.75 7.50
CA GLY A 33 8.45 19.85 7.10
C GLY A 33 7.88 21.26 6.96
N ILE A 34 8.69 22.29 6.65
CA ILE A 34 8.19 23.68 6.47
C ILE A 34 8.11 24.01 4.96
N PRO A 35 6.92 24.29 4.39
CA PRO A 35 6.80 24.79 3.02
C PRO A 35 7.20 26.27 2.91
N SER A 36 8.24 26.56 2.13
CA SER A 36 8.49 27.91 1.61
C SER A 36 7.53 28.20 0.46
N ALA A 37 6.34 28.71 0.78
CA ALA A 37 5.29 28.99 -0.20
C ALA A 37 5.64 30.16 -1.14
N HIS A 38 6.28 29.86 -2.27
CA HIS A 38 6.35 30.78 -3.41
C HIS A 38 5.11 30.60 -4.29
N SER A 39 4.00 31.22 -3.89
CA SER A 39 2.83 31.34 -4.76
C SER A 39 3.12 32.35 -5.89
N GLN A 40 3.42 31.85 -7.09
CA GLN A 40 3.15 32.67 -8.28
C GLN A 40 1.63 32.84 -8.36
N LEU A 41 1.16 34.07 -8.45
CA LEU A 41 -0.26 34.38 -8.44
C LEU A 41 -0.82 34.14 -9.86
N GLU A 42 -1.51 33.02 -10.05
CA GLU A 42 -2.11 32.68 -11.35
C GLU A 42 -3.14 33.74 -11.76
N LYS A 43 -2.97 34.31 -12.96
CA LYS A 43 -3.81 35.41 -13.47
C LYS A 43 -5.20 34.97 -13.93
N LEU A 44 -5.39 33.66 -14.15
CA LEU A 44 -6.66 33.08 -14.54
C LEU A 44 -6.67 31.63 -14.05
N TYR A 45 -7.66 31.24 -13.26
CA TYR A 45 -7.79 29.90 -12.67
C TYR A 45 -9.27 29.55 -12.48
N VAL A 46 -9.59 28.28 -12.23
CA VAL A 46 -10.98 27.82 -12.04
C VAL A 46 -11.30 27.68 -10.54
N SER A 47 -12.55 27.89 -10.13
CA SER A 47 -12.99 27.78 -8.72
C SER A 47 -12.74 26.40 -8.11
N GLU A 48 -12.79 25.36 -8.94
CA GLU A 48 -12.60 23.95 -8.61
C GLU A 48 -11.75 23.27 -9.71
N THR A 49 -10.92 22.30 -9.32
CA THR A 49 -10.11 21.46 -10.25
C THR A 49 -10.66 20.05 -10.41
N ASP A 50 -11.55 19.63 -9.52
CA ASP A 50 -12.09 18.28 -9.42
C ASP A 50 -13.57 18.34 -9.06
N LEU A 51 -14.43 17.99 -10.01
CA LEU A 51 -15.89 18.09 -9.89
C LEU A 51 -16.54 16.71 -9.94
N ASN A 52 -17.43 16.42 -8.99
CA ASN A 52 -18.26 15.22 -8.95
C ASN A 52 -19.72 15.64 -9.09
N ILE A 53 -20.42 15.11 -10.09
CA ILE A 53 -21.79 15.51 -10.48
C ILE A 53 -22.63 14.27 -10.82
N LEU A 54 -23.95 14.31 -10.65
CA LEU A 54 -24.85 13.25 -11.13
C LEU A 54 -25.12 13.40 -12.62
N VAL A 55 -25.53 12.33 -13.30
CA VAL A 55 -26.17 12.42 -14.63
C VAL A 55 -27.42 13.31 -14.53
N ASP A 56 -27.64 14.13 -15.57
CA ASP A 56 -28.72 15.12 -15.72
C ASP A 56 -28.70 16.32 -14.75
N ASP A 57 -27.78 16.36 -13.78
CA ASP A 57 -27.55 17.54 -12.95
C ASP A 57 -26.74 18.62 -13.67
N THR A 58 -26.85 19.85 -13.15
CA THR A 58 -26.05 21.01 -13.55
C THR A 58 -25.30 21.60 -12.36
N HIS A 59 -24.02 21.92 -12.54
CA HIS A 59 -23.20 22.58 -11.52
C HIS A 59 -22.72 23.95 -12.01
N LEU A 60 -22.82 24.97 -11.14
CA LEU A 60 -22.40 26.34 -11.43
C LEU A 60 -21.03 26.61 -10.81
N MET A 61 -20.01 26.72 -11.66
CA MET A 61 -18.63 26.99 -11.29
C MET A 61 -18.14 28.33 -11.85
N LYS A 62 -16.97 28.81 -11.42
CA LYS A 62 -16.47 30.14 -11.78
C LYS A 62 -15.07 30.10 -12.35
N LEU A 63 -14.87 30.68 -13.53
CA LEU A 63 -13.55 31.08 -14.02
C LEU A 63 -13.17 32.40 -13.34
N ILE A 64 -12.02 32.43 -12.67
CA ILE A 64 -11.57 33.53 -11.82
C ILE A 64 -10.32 34.17 -12.42
N GLN A 65 -10.45 35.44 -12.79
CA GLN A 65 -9.38 36.28 -13.29
C GLN A 65 -8.78 37.14 -12.17
N ILE A 66 -7.46 37.28 -12.14
CA ILE A 66 -6.73 38.24 -11.32
C ILE A 66 -5.96 39.19 -12.22
N GLY A 67 -6.36 40.46 -12.21
CA GLY A 67 -5.80 41.51 -13.04
C GLY A 67 -6.42 41.59 -14.43
N GLN A 68 -6.57 42.79 -14.95
CA GLN A 68 -7.09 43.06 -16.30
C GLN A 68 -6.00 42.93 -17.37
N TYR A 69 -6.41 42.65 -18.61
CA TYR A 69 -5.57 42.62 -19.80
C TYR A 69 -5.76 43.89 -20.64
N ASN A 70 -4.76 44.26 -21.44
CA ASN A 70 -4.82 45.42 -22.34
C ASN A 70 -5.62 45.15 -23.64
N GLU A 71 -5.72 43.88 -24.02
CA GLU A 71 -6.52 43.40 -25.16
C GLU A 71 -7.65 42.48 -24.67
N SER A 72 -8.70 42.33 -25.47
CA SER A 72 -9.75 41.36 -25.19
C SER A 72 -9.26 39.97 -25.49
N LEU A 73 -9.47 39.05 -24.55
CA LEU A 73 -9.10 37.64 -24.67
C LEU A 73 -10.36 36.78 -24.78
N GLN A 74 -10.32 35.73 -25.58
CA GLN A 74 -11.37 34.72 -25.63
C GLN A 74 -10.84 33.42 -25.01
N VAL A 75 -11.59 32.88 -24.05
CA VAL A 75 -11.24 31.66 -23.30
C VAL A 75 -12.23 30.56 -23.65
N THR A 76 -11.76 29.51 -24.33
CA THR A 76 -12.61 28.41 -24.80
C THR A 76 -12.28 27.11 -24.06
N ALA A 77 -13.31 26.49 -23.49
CA ALA A 77 -13.24 25.17 -22.87
C ALA A 77 -13.16 24.07 -23.94
N ASN A 78 -12.06 23.34 -23.92
CA ASN A 78 -11.78 22.16 -24.73
C ASN A 78 -12.06 20.91 -23.88
N ILE A 79 -13.23 20.30 -24.11
CA ILE A 79 -13.76 19.16 -23.36
C ILE A 79 -13.29 17.86 -24.03
N GLN A 80 -12.65 16.96 -23.27
CA GLN A 80 -12.14 15.68 -23.79
C GLN A 80 -13.26 14.75 -24.27
N HIS A 81 -14.37 14.67 -23.53
CA HIS A 81 -15.53 13.82 -23.82
C HIS A 81 -16.85 14.64 -23.77
N PRO A 82 -17.23 15.32 -24.88
CA PRO A 82 -18.45 16.15 -24.96
C PRO A 82 -19.79 15.39 -24.84
N ASP A 83 -19.71 14.06 -24.86
CA ASP A 83 -20.74 13.05 -24.60
C ASP A 83 -20.95 12.78 -23.10
N ILE A 84 -19.93 13.01 -22.27
CA ILE A 84 -19.99 12.92 -20.81
C ILE A 84 -20.46 14.26 -20.22
N VAL A 85 -19.94 15.40 -20.70
CA VAL A 85 -20.22 16.73 -20.13
C VAL A 85 -20.29 17.84 -21.19
N GLN A 86 -21.07 18.88 -20.94
CA GLN A 86 -21.16 20.08 -21.77
C GLN A 86 -21.09 21.36 -20.94
N PHE A 87 -20.42 22.38 -21.47
CA PHE A 87 -20.29 23.69 -20.83
C PHE A 87 -21.21 24.74 -21.46
N VAL A 88 -21.82 25.57 -20.61
CA VAL A 88 -22.67 26.70 -21.00
C VAL A 88 -22.30 27.92 -20.16
N PRO A 89 -21.65 28.96 -20.74
CA PRO A 89 -21.08 28.99 -22.08
C PRO A 89 -19.83 28.11 -22.19
N GLN A 90 -19.55 27.57 -23.39
CA GLN A 90 -18.27 26.90 -23.68
C GLN A 90 -17.12 27.90 -23.89
N THR A 91 -17.43 29.13 -24.29
CA THR A 91 -16.47 30.20 -24.58
C THR A 91 -16.84 31.47 -23.82
N ILE A 92 -15.85 32.08 -23.16
CA ILE A 92 -15.98 33.32 -22.39
C ILE A 92 -15.14 34.40 -23.07
N ASP A 93 -15.76 35.54 -23.36
CA ASP A 93 -15.07 36.74 -23.81
C ASP A 93 -14.69 37.63 -22.61
N ILE A 94 -13.39 37.78 -22.38
CA ILE A 94 -12.80 38.67 -21.37
C ILE A 94 -12.47 40.01 -22.04
N PRO A 95 -13.15 41.12 -21.70
CA PRO A 95 -12.91 42.41 -22.34
C PRO A 95 -11.59 43.05 -21.88
N GLY A 96 -10.84 43.63 -22.83
CA GLY A 96 -9.64 44.40 -22.55
C GLY A 96 -9.94 45.76 -21.89
N SER A 97 -9.04 46.20 -20.99
CA SER A 97 -9.08 47.51 -20.35
C SER A 97 -7.97 48.42 -20.88
N LYS A 98 -8.29 49.69 -21.14
CA LYS A 98 -7.31 50.71 -21.54
C LYS A 98 -6.34 51.07 -20.40
N GLU A 99 -6.80 50.92 -19.16
CA GLU A 99 -6.01 51.09 -17.94
C GLU A 99 -6.14 49.80 -17.11
N PRO A 100 -5.34 48.77 -17.40
CA PRO A 100 -5.51 47.45 -16.80
C PRO A 100 -5.07 47.44 -15.33
N ASN A 101 -6.04 47.36 -14.42
CA ASN A 101 -5.76 47.20 -12.99
C ASN A 101 -5.31 45.76 -12.69
N THR A 102 -4.14 45.61 -12.05
CA THR A 102 -3.49 44.31 -11.80
C THR A 102 -4.00 43.55 -10.58
N THR A 103 -4.81 44.17 -9.70
CA THR A 103 -5.30 43.54 -8.45
C THR A 103 -6.80 43.26 -8.44
N VAL A 104 -7.55 43.69 -9.46
CA VAL A 104 -8.99 43.41 -9.57
C VAL A 104 -9.22 41.92 -9.81
N LYS A 105 -10.09 41.32 -9.00
CA LYS A 105 -10.61 39.96 -9.19
C LYS A 105 -11.94 40.02 -9.95
N ILE A 106 -12.02 39.33 -11.09
CA ILE A 106 -13.24 39.20 -11.91
C ILE A 106 -13.64 37.72 -11.93
N THR A 107 -14.94 37.43 -11.98
CA THR A 107 -15.46 36.07 -12.03
C THR A 107 -16.46 35.92 -13.18
N TYR A 108 -16.29 34.87 -13.98
CA TYR A 108 -17.18 34.49 -15.08
C TYR A 108 -17.83 33.15 -14.73
N ASP A 109 -19.15 33.08 -14.86
CA ASP A 109 -19.90 31.89 -14.46
C ASP A 109 -19.99 30.89 -15.61
N ILE A 110 -19.67 29.63 -15.32
CA ILE A 110 -19.74 28.48 -16.22
C ILE A 110 -20.73 27.48 -15.62
N CYS A 111 -21.71 27.04 -16.40
CA CYS A 111 -22.54 25.90 -16.05
C CYS A 111 -21.97 24.63 -16.71
N ALA A 112 -21.66 23.61 -15.90
CA ALA A 112 -21.34 22.27 -16.37
C ALA A 112 -22.60 21.39 -16.28
N TYR A 113 -23.08 20.88 -17.42
CA TYR A 113 -24.20 19.94 -17.52
C TYR A 113 -23.69 18.52 -17.80
N ALA A 114 -24.08 17.57 -16.97
CA ALA A 114 -23.68 16.18 -17.05
C ALA A 114 -24.66 15.34 -17.89
N LYS A 115 -24.15 14.67 -18.92
CA LYS A 115 -24.95 13.93 -19.91
C LYS A 115 -24.94 12.42 -19.71
N SER A 116 -23.79 11.86 -19.33
CA SER A 116 -23.63 10.41 -19.18
C SER A 116 -22.51 10.07 -18.18
N PRO A 117 -22.55 8.91 -17.50
CA PRO A 117 -21.53 8.56 -16.52
C PRO A 117 -20.16 8.37 -17.16
N GLY A 118 -19.12 8.85 -16.50
CA GLY A 118 -17.74 8.77 -16.98
C GLY A 118 -16.83 9.84 -16.42
N HIS A 119 -15.58 9.82 -16.87
CA HIS A 119 -14.57 10.83 -16.55
C HIS A 119 -14.23 11.65 -17.80
N SER A 120 -14.23 12.98 -17.69
CA SER A 120 -13.73 13.89 -18.73
C SER A 120 -12.79 14.91 -18.13
N GLU A 121 -11.60 15.05 -18.71
CA GLU A 121 -10.82 16.26 -18.51
C GLU A 121 -11.42 17.43 -19.34
N VAL A 122 -11.26 18.65 -18.84
CA VAL A 122 -11.54 19.89 -19.55
C VAL A 122 -10.31 20.79 -19.42
N THR A 123 -9.84 21.30 -20.55
CA THR A 123 -8.70 22.22 -20.65
C THR A 123 -9.17 23.56 -21.22
N PHE A 124 -8.48 24.66 -20.93
CA PHE A 124 -8.88 25.99 -21.39
C PHE A 124 -7.84 26.56 -22.35
N ASN A 125 -8.27 27.03 -23.52
CA ASN A 125 -7.42 27.67 -24.51
C ASN A 125 -7.71 29.18 -24.54
N VAL A 126 -6.67 30.01 -24.65
CA VAL A 126 -6.79 31.48 -24.74
C VAL A 126 -6.35 31.98 -26.11
N THR A 127 -7.16 32.85 -26.71
CA THR A 127 -6.81 33.62 -27.92
C THR A 127 -6.91 35.12 -27.65
N PRO A 128 -5.92 35.95 -28.05
CA PRO A 128 -4.61 35.57 -28.58
C PRO A 128 -3.74 34.82 -27.55
N ALA A 129 -2.78 34.04 -28.04
CA ALA A 129 -1.88 33.26 -27.18
C ALA A 129 -0.79 34.14 -26.52
N GLY A 130 -0.29 33.71 -25.36
CA GLY A 130 0.84 34.34 -24.65
C GLY A 130 0.49 35.19 -23.42
N TYR A 131 -0.79 35.44 -23.15
CA TYR A 131 -1.24 36.24 -21.99
C TYR A 131 -1.29 35.46 -20.67
N VAL A 132 -1.56 34.16 -20.74
CA VAL A 132 -1.69 33.23 -19.62
C VAL A 132 -1.09 31.88 -20.02
N ASN A 133 -0.38 31.21 -19.11
CA ASN A 133 -0.11 29.78 -19.27
C ASN A 133 -1.31 28.98 -18.75
N MET A 134 -1.88 28.12 -19.60
CA MET A 134 -3.03 27.27 -19.31
C MET A 134 -2.66 25.83 -18.94
N ASP A 135 -1.37 25.46 -18.91
CA ASP A 135 -0.91 24.10 -18.59
C ASP A 135 -1.40 23.62 -17.21
N SER A 136 -1.52 24.53 -16.23
CA SER A 136 -2.09 24.28 -14.88
C SER A 136 -3.61 24.44 -14.79
N VAL A 137 -4.24 25.06 -15.79
CA VAL A 137 -5.67 25.42 -15.77
C VAL A 137 -6.47 24.32 -16.46
N PHE A 138 -6.71 23.25 -15.71
CA PHE A 138 -7.54 22.12 -16.12
C PHE A 138 -8.58 21.80 -15.04
N LEU A 139 -9.57 21.01 -15.44
CA LEU A 139 -10.62 20.49 -14.57
C LEU A 139 -10.86 19.02 -14.89
N ARG A 140 -10.95 18.18 -13.86
CA ARG A 140 -11.36 16.78 -13.98
C ARG A 140 -12.83 16.65 -13.54
N ILE A 141 -13.71 16.34 -14.47
CA ILE A 141 -15.14 16.10 -14.19
C ILE A 141 -15.38 14.59 -14.13
N THR A 142 -16.05 14.17 -13.06
CA THR A 142 -16.52 12.81 -12.86
C THR A 142 -18.05 12.83 -12.76
N VAL A 143 -18.71 12.25 -13.75
CA VAL A 143 -20.16 12.09 -13.78
C VAL A 143 -20.53 10.71 -13.25
N MET A 144 -21.42 10.66 -12.26
CA MET A 144 -21.84 9.43 -11.59
C MET A 144 -23.32 9.13 -11.83
N HIS A 145 -23.66 7.85 -11.96
CA HIS A 145 -25.04 7.41 -12.13
C HIS A 145 -25.86 7.47 -10.83
N SER A 146 -25.23 7.28 -9.66
CA SER A 146 -25.92 7.28 -8.38
C SER A 146 -25.01 7.66 -7.19
N HIS A 147 -25.49 8.58 -6.35
CA HIS A 147 -24.92 8.84 -5.04
C HIS A 147 -25.01 7.62 -4.10
N ALA A 148 -26.07 6.82 -4.18
CA ALA A 148 -26.24 5.66 -3.30
C ALA A 148 -25.16 4.60 -3.56
N ILE A 149 -24.83 4.35 -4.83
CA ILE A 149 -23.76 3.41 -5.20
C ILE A 149 -22.39 3.96 -4.77
N ASN A 150 -22.15 5.26 -4.91
CA ASN A 150 -20.92 5.91 -4.43
C ASN A 150 -20.76 5.77 -2.89
N VAL A 151 -21.82 6.01 -2.11
CA VAL A 151 -21.81 5.85 -0.64
C VAL A 151 -21.59 4.39 -0.24
N ILE A 152 -22.25 3.42 -0.91
CA ILE A 152 -22.03 1.98 -0.65
C ILE A 152 -20.58 1.59 -0.97
N SER A 153 -20.04 2.05 -2.10
CA SER A 153 -18.64 1.86 -2.49
C SER A 153 -17.66 2.43 -1.45
N TYR A 154 -17.91 3.66 -0.98
CA TYR A 154 -17.10 4.29 0.08
C TYR A 154 -17.14 3.49 1.40
N ILE A 155 -18.31 3.00 1.81
CA ILE A 155 -18.46 2.16 3.00
C ILE A 155 -17.73 0.82 2.84
N MET A 156 -17.85 0.15 1.68
CA MET A 156 -17.08 -1.08 1.39
C MET A 156 -15.57 -0.84 1.45
N GLY A 157 -15.12 0.34 0.98
CA GLY A 157 -13.75 0.84 1.12
C GLY A 157 -13.20 0.72 2.54
N TRP A 158 -13.93 1.29 3.51
CA TRP A 158 -13.54 1.24 4.91
C TRP A 158 -13.64 -0.16 5.53
N ILE A 159 -14.61 -0.98 5.11
CA ILE A 159 -14.77 -2.35 5.63
C ILE A 159 -13.60 -3.25 5.20
N TYR A 160 -13.19 -3.24 3.92
CA TYR A 160 -12.03 -4.05 3.52
C TYR A 160 -10.72 -3.51 4.10
N PHE A 161 -10.57 -2.19 4.22
CA PHE A 161 -9.40 -1.58 4.86
C PHE A 161 -9.27 -2.02 6.32
N ALA A 162 -10.38 -2.06 7.06
CA ALA A 162 -10.43 -2.57 8.42
C ALA A 162 -10.13 -4.08 8.47
N ALA A 163 -10.72 -4.89 7.57
CA ALA A 163 -10.48 -6.34 7.51
C ALA A 163 -9.00 -6.66 7.28
N TRP A 164 -8.36 -6.05 6.28
CA TRP A 164 -6.92 -6.18 6.02
C TRP A 164 -6.04 -5.63 7.14
N SER A 165 -6.45 -4.58 7.85
CA SER A 165 -5.69 -4.05 8.98
C SER A 165 -5.76 -4.96 10.22
N VAL A 166 -6.87 -5.68 10.39
CA VAL A 166 -7.11 -6.60 11.51
C VAL A 166 -6.59 -8.02 11.24
N SER A 167 -6.45 -8.46 9.98
CA SER A 167 -6.04 -9.82 9.61
C SER A 167 -4.70 -10.29 10.22
N PHE A 168 -3.75 -9.38 10.42
CA PHE A 168 -2.47 -9.67 11.06
C PHE A 168 -2.59 -10.14 12.52
N TYR A 169 -3.58 -9.63 13.27
CA TYR A 169 -3.70 -9.87 14.72
C TYR A 169 -4.05 -11.34 15.07
N PRO A 170 -4.96 -12.05 14.36
CA PRO A 170 -5.18 -13.48 14.53
C PRO A 170 -3.93 -14.37 14.50
N GLN A 171 -2.86 -14.03 13.76
CA GLN A 171 -1.61 -14.81 13.79
C GLN A 171 -0.77 -14.46 15.03
N ILE A 172 -0.65 -13.17 15.37
CA ILE A 172 0.01 -12.71 16.60
C ILE A 172 -0.63 -13.34 17.84
N TYR A 173 -1.97 -13.42 17.87
CA TYR A 173 -2.74 -14.00 18.96
C TYR A 173 -2.56 -15.53 19.08
N ILE A 174 -2.65 -16.30 17.98
CA ILE A 174 -2.49 -17.77 18.07
C ILE A 174 -1.07 -18.15 18.49
N ASN A 175 -0.05 -17.44 18.00
CA ASN A 175 1.33 -17.57 18.45
C ASN A 175 1.46 -17.28 19.96
N PHE A 176 0.91 -16.17 20.43
CA PHE A 176 0.91 -15.79 21.86
C PHE A 176 0.16 -16.81 22.73
N LYS A 177 -0.97 -17.36 22.27
CA LYS A 177 -1.76 -18.34 23.01
C LYS A 177 -1.07 -19.70 23.10
N ARG A 178 -0.45 -20.17 22.01
CA ARG A 178 0.26 -21.47 21.95
C ARG A 178 1.66 -21.44 22.55
N LYS A 179 2.28 -20.26 22.71
CA LYS A 179 3.74 -20.10 22.96
C LYS A 179 4.62 -20.86 21.94
N SER A 180 4.08 -21.06 20.75
CA SER A 180 4.67 -21.82 19.66
C SER A 180 4.27 -21.23 18.31
N VAL A 181 5.26 -21.02 17.45
CA VAL A 181 5.12 -20.62 16.04
C VAL A 181 5.19 -21.83 15.09
N VAL A 182 5.31 -23.06 15.62
CA VAL A 182 5.28 -24.30 14.83
C VAL A 182 4.00 -24.32 13.99
N GLY A 183 4.15 -24.39 12.67
CA GLY A 183 3.07 -24.29 11.69
C GLY A 183 3.05 -22.99 10.86
N LEU A 184 3.68 -21.92 11.34
CA LEU A 184 3.87 -20.67 10.58
C LEU A 184 5.16 -20.76 9.76
N ASN A 185 5.07 -20.68 8.43
CA ASN A 185 6.20 -20.79 7.53
C ASN A 185 7.11 -19.54 7.57
N PHE A 186 8.41 -19.74 7.72
CA PHE A 186 9.37 -18.64 7.86
C PHE A 186 9.72 -17.95 6.53
N ASP A 187 9.57 -18.62 5.38
CA ASP A 187 9.71 -17.96 4.06
C ASP A 187 8.53 -17.03 3.80
N PHE A 188 7.29 -17.44 4.11
CA PHE A 188 6.13 -16.55 4.08
C PHE A 188 6.41 -15.29 4.90
N LEU A 189 6.88 -15.46 6.14
CA LEU A 189 7.12 -14.33 7.04
C LEU A 189 8.26 -13.41 6.57
N ALA A 190 9.38 -13.99 6.10
CA ALA A 190 10.53 -13.24 5.59
C ALA A 190 10.24 -12.51 4.26
N LEU A 191 9.42 -13.10 3.39
CA LEU A 191 8.92 -12.45 2.17
C LEU A 191 7.95 -11.30 2.52
N ASN A 192 7.04 -11.47 3.49
CA ASN A 192 6.12 -10.41 3.89
C ASN A 192 6.84 -9.19 4.46
N ILE A 193 7.84 -9.35 5.35
CA ILE A 193 8.55 -8.18 5.90
C ILE A 193 9.30 -7.42 4.80
N MET A 194 10.00 -8.13 3.90
CA MET A 194 10.64 -7.55 2.72
C MET A 194 9.64 -6.75 1.89
N GLY A 195 8.47 -7.34 1.58
CA GLY A 195 7.41 -6.69 0.82
C GLY A 195 6.81 -5.46 1.50
N PHE A 196 6.46 -5.55 2.79
CA PHE A 196 5.85 -4.42 3.52
C PHE A 196 6.86 -3.30 3.79
N THR A 197 8.16 -3.60 3.98
CA THR A 197 9.20 -2.57 4.01
C THR A 197 9.32 -1.86 2.66
N MET A 198 9.35 -2.58 1.54
CA MET A 198 9.38 -1.94 0.21
C MET A 198 8.13 -1.11 -0.09
N TYR A 199 6.95 -1.59 0.32
CA TYR A 199 5.70 -0.84 0.18
C TYR A 199 5.70 0.43 1.05
N SER A 200 6.23 0.34 2.28
CA SER A 200 6.41 1.50 3.15
C SER A 200 7.40 2.52 2.57
N LEU A 201 8.49 2.09 1.92
CA LEU A 201 9.41 3.00 1.23
C LEU A 201 8.72 3.73 0.07
N PHE A 202 7.97 3.02 -0.77
CA PHE A 202 7.19 3.61 -1.85
C PHE A 202 6.17 4.63 -1.32
N ASN A 203 5.33 4.22 -0.37
CA ASN A 203 4.27 5.07 0.17
C ASN A 203 4.84 6.29 0.93
N CYS A 204 5.75 6.09 1.89
CA CYS A 204 6.33 7.21 2.64
C CYS A 204 7.15 8.14 1.74
N GLY A 205 7.89 7.60 0.78
CA GLY A 205 8.70 8.41 -0.14
C GLY A 205 7.84 9.32 -1.01
N LEU A 206 6.84 8.77 -1.71
CA LEU A 206 5.96 9.52 -2.59
C LEU A 206 4.96 10.41 -1.83
N TYR A 207 4.61 10.09 -0.58
CA TYR A 207 3.71 10.91 0.24
C TYR A 207 4.41 12.07 0.98
N PHE A 208 5.65 11.89 1.45
CA PHE A 208 6.35 12.91 2.26
C PHE A 208 7.43 13.72 1.53
N SER A 209 8.11 13.20 0.49
CA SER A 209 9.14 13.95 -0.24
C SER A 209 8.53 14.78 -1.36
N LYS A 210 8.79 16.10 -1.31
CA LYS A 210 8.39 17.06 -2.35
C LYS A 210 9.22 16.91 -3.61
N GLU A 211 10.45 16.45 -3.46
CA GLU A 211 11.40 16.17 -4.54
C GLU A 211 10.85 15.02 -5.39
N ILE A 212 10.49 13.90 -4.75
CA ILE A 212 9.88 12.74 -5.41
C ILE A 212 8.48 13.07 -5.97
N GLN A 213 7.69 13.91 -5.29
CA GLN A 213 6.46 14.44 -5.86
C GLN A 213 6.70 15.30 -7.10
N SER A 214 7.76 16.12 -7.13
CA SER A 214 8.12 16.90 -8.32
C SER A 214 8.61 16.00 -9.48
N GLU A 215 9.34 14.92 -9.19
CA GLU A 215 9.67 13.88 -10.18
C GLU A 215 8.42 13.19 -10.73
N TYR A 216 7.39 13.00 -9.89
CA TYR A 216 6.12 12.38 -10.28
C TYR A 216 5.26 13.33 -11.12
N PHE A 217 5.00 14.55 -10.66
CA PHE A 217 4.19 15.52 -11.39
C PHE A 217 4.87 16.01 -12.68
N ALA A 218 6.21 15.99 -12.78
CA ALA A 218 6.91 16.21 -14.05
C ALA A 218 6.62 15.12 -15.10
N ARG A 219 6.28 13.90 -14.68
CA ARG A 219 5.86 12.79 -15.56
C ARG A 219 4.34 12.73 -15.76
N HIS A 220 3.59 13.22 -14.77
CA HIS A 220 2.12 13.21 -14.74
C HIS A 220 1.57 14.60 -14.36
N PRO A 221 1.66 15.62 -15.24
CA PRO A 221 1.33 17.01 -14.89
C PRO A 221 -0.11 17.25 -14.42
N ARG A 222 -1.04 16.40 -14.88
CA ARG A 222 -2.47 16.42 -14.49
C ARG A 222 -2.87 15.22 -13.63
N GLY A 223 -1.90 14.48 -13.09
CA GLY A 223 -2.14 13.42 -12.13
C GLY A 223 -2.53 13.97 -10.74
N LEU A 224 -3.05 13.09 -9.89
CA LEU A 224 -3.03 13.27 -8.44
C LEU A 224 -1.89 12.43 -7.86
N ASN A 225 -1.44 12.73 -6.64
CA ASN A 225 -0.54 11.80 -5.93
C ASN A 225 -1.29 10.47 -5.71
N PRO A 226 -0.81 9.34 -6.23
CA PRO A 226 -1.54 8.06 -6.16
C PRO A 226 -1.48 7.41 -4.77
N VAL A 227 -0.66 7.91 -3.86
CA VAL A 227 -0.55 7.42 -2.47
C VAL A 227 -1.33 8.32 -1.53
N GLN A 228 -2.19 7.72 -0.71
CA GLN A 228 -2.94 8.41 0.33
C GLN A 228 -2.42 8.06 1.73
N LEU A 229 -2.84 8.83 2.75
CA LEU A 229 -2.35 8.67 4.13
C LEU A 229 -2.71 7.30 4.74
N ASN A 230 -3.85 6.72 4.33
CA ASN A 230 -4.25 5.36 4.69
C ASN A 230 -3.27 4.30 4.14
N ASP A 231 -2.69 4.49 2.96
CA ASP A 231 -1.72 3.54 2.36
C ASP A 231 -0.39 3.59 3.12
N VAL A 232 0.05 4.80 3.47
CA VAL A 232 1.19 5.02 4.37
C VAL A 232 0.97 4.30 5.70
N PHE A 233 -0.14 4.57 6.39
CA PHE A 233 -0.48 3.95 7.67
C PHE A 233 -0.56 2.41 7.56
N PHE A 234 -1.29 1.89 6.58
CA PHE A 234 -1.46 0.45 6.36
C PHE A 234 -0.13 -0.27 6.08
N SER A 235 0.73 0.30 5.23
CA SER A 235 2.04 -0.29 4.91
C SER A 235 2.95 -0.38 6.13
N LEU A 236 3.00 0.68 6.95
CA LEU A 236 3.79 0.74 8.18
C LEU A 236 3.22 -0.19 9.27
N HIS A 237 1.90 -0.21 9.45
CA HIS A 237 1.20 -1.12 10.37
C HIS A 237 1.43 -2.58 10.02
N ALA A 238 1.30 -2.95 8.74
CA ALA A 238 1.56 -4.29 8.26
C ALA A 238 3.03 -4.72 8.47
N ALA A 239 3.99 -3.82 8.23
CA ALA A 239 5.41 -4.07 8.53
C ALA A 239 5.64 -4.28 10.03
N PHE A 240 5.03 -3.45 10.90
CA PHE A 240 5.13 -3.55 12.35
C PHE A 240 4.49 -4.84 12.91
N ALA A 241 3.29 -5.20 12.47
CA ALA A 241 2.62 -6.45 12.84
C ALA A 241 3.40 -7.70 12.37
N THR A 242 4.03 -7.61 11.19
CA THR A 242 4.95 -8.64 10.70
C THR A 242 6.21 -8.72 11.58
N LEU A 243 6.76 -7.59 12.03
CA LEU A 243 7.92 -7.56 12.94
C LEU A 243 7.59 -8.14 14.33
N ILE A 244 6.39 -7.90 14.88
CA ILE A 244 5.91 -8.57 16.10
C ILE A 244 5.88 -10.08 15.89
N THR A 245 5.36 -10.54 14.76
CA THR A 245 5.30 -11.97 14.41
C THR A 245 6.70 -12.59 14.26
N ILE A 246 7.66 -11.86 13.67
CA ILE A 246 9.08 -12.23 13.60
C ILE A 246 9.69 -12.32 15.00
N THR A 247 9.36 -11.37 15.89
CA THR A 247 9.84 -11.34 17.28
C THR A 247 9.35 -12.57 18.05
N GLN A 248 8.09 -12.98 17.84
CA GLN A 248 7.57 -14.25 18.38
C GLN A 248 8.36 -15.46 17.87
N CYS A 249 8.82 -15.47 16.61
CA CYS A 249 9.67 -16.53 16.04
C CYS A 249 11.10 -16.60 16.62
N PHE A 250 11.48 -15.66 17.50
CA PHE A 250 12.71 -15.73 18.31
C PHE A 250 12.46 -16.10 19.79
N ILE A 251 11.23 -15.95 20.30
CA ILE A 251 10.88 -16.14 21.72
C ILE A 251 10.14 -17.45 21.97
N TYR A 252 9.39 -17.94 20.99
CA TYR A 252 8.47 -19.09 21.11
C TYR A 252 8.99 -20.34 20.40
N GLU A 253 8.44 -21.49 20.78
CA GLU A 253 8.84 -22.78 20.22
C GLU A 253 8.62 -22.83 18.71
N ARG A 254 9.61 -23.33 17.98
CA ARG A 254 9.73 -23.24 16.52
C ARG A 254 10.41 -24.44 15.87
N GLU A 255 10.85 -25.43 16.64
CA GLU A 255 11.56 -26.62 16.15
C GLU A 255 12.76 -26.22 15.25
N ASP A 256 13.04 -27.04 14.23
CA ASP A 256 14.01 -26.75 13.17
C ASP A 256 13.47 -25.88 12.04
N GLN A 257 12.37 -25.14 12.24
CA GLN A 257 11.92 -24.17 11.24
C GLN A 257 12.98 -23.07 11.03
N ARG A 258 13.37 -22.87 9.77
CA ARG A 258 14.30 -21.82 9.29
C ARG A 258 13.78 -21.28 7.96
N VAL A 259 14.26 -20.11 7.54
CA VAL A 259 14.07 -19.62 6.16
C VAL A 259 14.85 -20.55 5.21
N SER A 260 14.18 -21.10 4.19
CA SER A 260 14.75 -22.07 3.26
C SER A 260 15.83 -21.46 2.36
N THR A 261 16.67 -22.30 1.75
CA THR A 261 17.66 -21.83 0.77
C THR A 261 16.99 -21.06 -0.38
N THR A 262 15.84 -21.55 -0.88
CA THR A 262 15.06 -20.86 -1.93
C THR A 262 14.55 -19.50 -1.47
N GLY A 263 13.96 -19.41 -0.26
CA GLY A 263 13.52 -18.14 0.32
C GLY A 263 14.68 -17.16 0.50
N ARG A 264 15.82 -17.63 1.01
CA ARG A 264 17.06 -16.83 1.15
C ARG A 264 17.61 -16.36 -0.20
N SER A 265 17.56 -17.18 -1.25
CA SER A 265 17.98 -16.80 -2.60
C SER A 265 17.07 -15.72 -3.20
N ILE A 266 15.76 -15.86 -3.09
CA ILE A 266 14.78 -14.87 -3.56
C ILE A 266 14.97 -13.53 -2.84
N LEU A 267 15.09 -13.57 -1.51
CA LEU A 267 15.36 -12.38 -0.69
C LEU A 267 16.72 -11.75 -1.03
N GLY A 268 17.74 -12.58 -1.31
CA GLY A 268 19.06 -12.11 -1.75
C GLY A 268 19.00 -11.37 -3.09
N VAL A 269 18.24 -11.89 -4.07
CA VAL A 269 18.03 -11.23 -5.37
C VAL A 269 17.30 -9.89 -5.21
N PHE A 270 16.18 -9.85 -4.47
CA PHE A 270 15.48 -8.58 -4.22
C PHE A 270 16.36 -7.58 -3.44
N THR A 271 17.12 -8.04 -2.44
CA THR A 271 18.06 -7.20 -1.69
C THR A 271 19.15 -6.63 -2.60
N ALA A 272 19.69 -7.43 -3.52
CA ALA A 272 20.67 -6.97 -4.51
C ALA A 272 20.10 -5.91 -5.46
N VAL A 273 18.87 -6.10 -5.95
CA VAL A 273 18.17 -5.10 -6.78
C VAL A 273 18.00 -3.78 -6.02
N VAL A 274 17.54 -3.83 -4.76
CA VAL A 274 17.38 -2.64 -3.90
C VAL A 274 18.71 -1.91 -3.69
N ILE A 275 19.78 -2.64 -3.33
CA ILE A 275 21.11 -2.06 -3.09
C ILE A 275 21.69 -1.43 -4.37
N VAL A 276 21.59 -2.11 -5.51
CA VAL A 276 22.08 -1.59 -6.80
C VAL A 276 21.29 -0.36 -7.21
N ALA A 277 19.95 -0.41 -7.19
CA ALA A 277 19.12 0.73 -7.58
C ALA A 277 19.34 1.94 -6.66
N ALA A 278 19.40 1.74 -5.34
CA ALA A 278 19.72 2.81 -4.38
C ALA A 278 21.13 3.39 -4.61
N GLY A 279 22.11 2.55 -4.95
CA GLY A 279 23.48 3.00 -5.28
C GLY A 279 23.55 3.83 -6.57
N VAL A 280 22.81 3.43 -7.61
CA VAL A 280 22.71 4.18 -8.88
C VAL A 280 21.93 5.49 -8.68
N GLY A 281 20.91 5.51 -7.81
CA GLY A 281 20.22 6.73 -7.38
C GLY A 281 21.13 7.69 -6.60
N ALA A 282 21.88 7.18 -5.62
CA ALA A 282 22.87 7.96 -4.87
C ALA A 282 24.02 8.49 -5.76
N ALA A 283 24.33 7.83 -6.88
CA ALA A 283 25.28 8.30 -7.89
C ALA A 283 24.68 9.34 -8.88
N GLY A 284 23.41 9.74 -8.72
CA GLY A 284 22.72 10.67 -9.61
C GLY A 284 22.50 10.12 -11.02
N LYS A 285 22.31 8.80 -11.16
CA LYS A 285 22.12 8.08 -12.45
C LYS A 285 20.76 7.39 -12.57
N LEU A 286 19.94 7.44 -11.51
CA LEU A 286 18.55 6.99 -11.46
C LEU A 286 17.78 8.04 -10.65
N ALA A 287 16.53 8.35 -11.03
CA ALA A 287 15.69 9.25 -10.24
C ALA A 287 15.15 8.51 -9.00
N TRP A 288 14.86 9.20 -7.89
CA TRP A 288 14.44 8.52 -6.67
C TRP A 288 13.04 7.89 -6.81
N LEU A 289 12.17 8.45 -7.65
CA LEU A 289 10.90 7.86 -8.05
C LEU A 289 11.07 6.50 -8.75
N ASP A 290 12.08 6.33 -9.61
CA ASP A 290 12.33 5.05 -10.29
C ASP A 290 12.80 3.96 -9.32
N PHE A 291 13.64 4.34 -8.35
CA PHE A 291 13.99 3.46 -7.23
C PHE A 291 12.74 3.02 -6.45
N LEU A 292 11.82 3.94 -6.16
CA LEU A 292 10.57 3.61 -5.48
C LEU A 292 9.64 2.73 -6.34
N TYR A 293 9.58 2.93 -7.66
CA TYR A 293 8.85 2.00 -8.54
C TYR A 293 9.43 0.58 -8.49
N TYR A 294 10.76 0.42 -8.45
CA TYR A 294 11.37 -0.91 -8.22
C TYR A 294 10.98 -1.50 -6.86
N CYS A 295 10.92 -0.71 -5.79
CA CYS A 295 10.38 -1.17 -4.50
C CYS A 295 8.91 -1.65 -4.62
N SER A 296 8.07 -0.91 -5.35
CA SER A 296 6.67 -1.29 -5.60
C SER A 296 6.57 -2.60 -6.39
N TYR A 297 7.36 -2.77 -7.46
CA TYR A 297 7.41 -4.03 -8.21
C TYR A 297 7.91 -5.22 -7.39
N ILE A 298 8.85 -5.01 -6.45
CA ILE A 298 9.28 -6.07 -5.51
C ILE A 298 8.14 -6.46 -4.56
N LYS A 299 7.38 -5.49 -4.01
CA LYS A 299 6.16 -5.77 -3.21
C LYS A 299 5.12 -6.54 -4.04
N LEU A 300 4.93 -6.18 -5.30
CA LEU A 300 4.01 -6.85 -6.23
C LEU A 300 4.45 -8.30 -6.46
N SER A 301 5.70 -8.54 -6.84
CA SER A 301 6.26 -9.88 -7.05
C SER A 301 6.18 -10.75 -5.79
N ILE A 302 6.48 -10.18 -4.61
CA ILE A 302 6.34 -10.84 -3.31
C ILE A 302 4.89 -11.26 -3.05
N THR A 303 3.91 -10.43 -3.42
CA THR A 303 2.48 -10.73 -3.21
C THR A 303 2.02 -11.94 -4.01
N LEU A 304 2.61 -12.18 -5.20
CA LEU A 304 2.35 -13.36 -6.04
C LEU A 304 3.02 -14.66 -5.55
N ILE A 305 4.05 -14.59 -4.69
CA ILE A 305 4.82 -15.79 -4.27
C ILE A 305 4.75 -16.09 -2.77
N LYS A 306 4.41 -15.11 -1.91
CA LYS A 306 4.46 -15.21 -0.44
C LYS A 306 3.73 -16.43 0.11
N TYR A 307 2.60 -16.82 -0.50
CA TYR A 307 1.73 -17.88 0.00
C TYR A 307 2.18 -19.30 -0.37
N VAL A 308 3.00 -19.46 -1.43
CA VAL A 308 3.43 -20.79 -1.92
C VAL A 308 4.17 -21.62 -0.84
N PRO A 309 5.13 -21.07 -0.06
CA PRO A 309 5.80 -21.83 0.99
C PRO A 309 4.87 -22.32 2.11
N GLN A 310 3.88 -21.51 2.52
CA GLN A 310 2.89 -21.89 3.53
C GLN A 310 1.93 -22.96 2.98
N ALA A 311 1.43 -22.79 1.76
CA ALA A 311 0.59 -23.76 1.07
C ALA A 311 1.28 -25.13 0.96
N TYR A 312 2.56 -25.16 0.57
CA TYR A 312 3.38 -26.36 0.50
C TYR A 312 3.67 -26.95 1.89
N MET A 313 3.97 -26.13 2.90
CA MET A 313 4.23 -26.58 4.27
C MET A 313 2.99 -27.24 4.90
N ASN A 314 1.80 -26.66 4.72
CA ASN A 314 0.53 -27.27 5.13
C ASN A 314 0.32 -28.62 4.43
N TYR A 315 0.58 -28.69 3.11
CA TYR A 315 0.50 -29.92 2.33
C TYR A 315 1.51 -31.00 2.79
N LYS A 316 2.73 -30.62 3.17
CA LYS A 316 3.75 -31.55 3.68
C LYS A 316 3.42 -32.07 5.08
N ARG A 317 2.91 -31.20 5.96
CA ARG A 317 2.51 -31.54 7.34
C ARG A 317 1.16 -32.26 7.45
N LYS A 318 0.35 -32.27 6.37
CA LYS A 318 -1.07 -32.66 6.37
C LYS A 318 -1.86 -31.97 7.51
N SER A 319 -1.47 -30.75 7.85
CA SER A 319 -1.97 -30.03 9.02
C SER A 319 -1.74 -28.53 8.87
N THR A 320 -2.80 -27.76 9.16
CA THR A 320 -2.77 -26.30 9.27
C THR A 320 -2.58 -25.81 10.71
N VAL A 321 -2.36 -26.71 11.69
CA VAL A 321 -2.15 -26.31 13.09
C VAL A 321 -0.93 -25.39 13.20
N GLY A 322 -1.17 -24.18 13.73
CA GLY A 322 -0.21 -23.07 13.82
C GLY A 322 -0.42 -21.95 12.79
N TRP A 323 -1.14 -22.22 11.69
CA TRP A 323 -1.55 -21.21 10.70
C TRP A 323 -2.92 -20.63 11.08
N SER A 324 -3.03 -19.31 11.15
CA SER A 324 -4.26 -18.65 11.60
C SER A 324 -5.28 -18.53 10.47
N ILE A 325 -6.29 -19.40 10.47
CA ILE A 325 -7.41 -19.33 9.51
C ILE A 325 -8.21 -18.02 9.62
N GLY A 326 -8.19 -17.35 10.78
CA GLY A 326 -8.81 -16.04 10.97
C GLY A 326 -8.12 -14.91 10.20
N ASN A 327 -6.80 -15.02 9.96
CA ASN A 327 -6.08 -14.11 9.06
C ASN A 327 -6.59 -14.29 7.61
N ILE A 328 -6.68 -15.54 7.15
CA ILE A 328 -7.16 -15.90 5.81
C ILE A 328 -8.60 -15.42 5.56
N PHE A 329 -9.53 -15.63 6.51
CA PHE A 329 -10.90 -15.15 6.33
C PHE A 329 -10.99 -13.62 6.22
N LEU A 330 -10.15 -12.88 6.94
CA LEU A 330 -10.11 -11.42 6.87
C LEU A 330 -9.44 -10.91 5.59
N ASP A 331 -8.41 -11.61 5.07
CA ASP A 331 -7.84 -11.33 3.74
C ASP A 331 -8.85 -11.62 2.63
N PHE A 332 -9.55 -12.76 2.71
CA PHE A 332 -10.61 -13.16 1.77
C PHE A 332 -11.78 -12.16 1.74
N VAL A 333 -12.29 -11.75 2.90
CA VAL A 333 -13.35 -10.73 3.01
C VAL A 333 -12.85 -9.39 2.49
N GLY A 334 -11.60 -9.01 2.80
CA GLY A 334 -10.97 -7.79 2.29
C GLY A 334 -10.90 -7.77 0.76
N GLY A 335 -10.27 -8.78 0.15
CA GLY A 335 -10.16 -8.90 -1.31
C GLY A 335 -11.52 -8.98 -2.02
N SER A 336 -12.47 -9.73 -1.46
CA SER A 336 -13.82 -9.88 -2.06
C SER A 336 -14.57 -8.56 -2.07
N LEU A 337 -14.54 -7.81 -0.96
CA LEU A 337 -15.16 -6.48 -0.88
C LEU A 337 -14.41 -5.42 -1.70
N SER A 338 -13.09 -5.56 -1.88
CA SER A 338 -12.31 -4.66 -2.74
C SER A 338 -12.65 -4.85 -4.23
N ILE A 339 -12.78 -6.10 -4.71
CA ILE A 339 -13.25 -6.37 -6.08
C ILE A 339 -14.71 -5.91 -6.26
N LEU A 340 -15.58 -6.14 -5.27
CA LEU A 340 -16.95 -5.65 -5.31
C LEU A 340 -17.03 -4.12 -5.36
N GLN A 341 -16.21 -3.40 -4.60
CA GLN A 341 -16.09 -1.95 -4.68
C GLN A 341 -15.66 -1.50 -6.09
N MET A 342 -14.63 -2.14 -6.66
CA MET A 342 -14.18 -1.83 -8.02
C MET A 342 -15.29 -2.05 -9.06
N ALA A 343 -16.10 -3.11 -8.92
CA ALA A 343 -17.23 -3.38 -9.81
C ALA A 343 -18.38 -2.37 -9.65
N LEU A 344 -18.67 -1.95 -8.42
CA LEU A 344 -19.64 -0.88 -8.15
C LEU A 344 -19.20 0.47 -8.73
N ASN A 345 -17.90 0.81 -8.65
CA ASN A 345 -17.35 2.01 -9.26
C ASN A 345 -17.42 1.93 -10.80
N ALA A 346 -16.99 0.81 -11.39
CA ALA A 346 -17.04 0.58 -12.83
C ALA A 346 -18.47 0.71 -13.38
N TYR A 347 -19.47 0.23 -12.65
CA TYR A 347 -20.88 0.46 -12.98
C TYR A 347 -21.29 1.94 -12.80
N ASN A 348 -20.95 2.56 -11.65
CA ASN A 348 -21.43 3.90 -11.31
C ASN A 348 -20.86 5.03 -12.18
N TYR A 349 -19.65 4.84 -12.70
CA TYR A 349 -18.96 5.77 -13.59
C TYR A 349 -18.86 5.24 -15.03
N ASN A 350 -19.53 4.11 -15.35
CA ASN A 350 -19.44 3.39 -16.63
C ASN A 350 -17.99 3.00 -17.07
N ASP A 351 -17.01 3.11 -16.17
CA ASP A 351 -15.59 2.87 -16.46
C ASP A 351 -15.18 1.41 -16.22
N TRP A 352 -15.68 0.53 -17.08
CA TRP A 352 -15.23 -0.86 -17.17
C TRP A 352 -13.80 -0.98 -17.75
N ILE A 353 -13.29 0.07 -18.40
CA ILE A 353 -11.93 0.09 -18.96
C ILE A 353 -10.92 0.17 -17.82
N SER A 354 -11.13 1.01 -16.79
CA SER A 354 -10.28 1.01 -15.60
C SER A 354 -10.41 -0.28 -14.78
N PHE A 355 -11.58 -0.91 -14.74
CA PHE A 355 -11.79 -2.19 -14.01
C PHE A 355 -10.92 -3.33 -14.54
N PHE A 356 -10.86 -3.51 -15.86
CA PHE A 356 -10.04 -4.55 -16.50
C PHE A 356 -8.63 -4.06 -16.89
N GLY A 357 -8.45 -2.76 -17.10
CA GLY A 357 -7.21 -2.10 -17.50
C GLY A 357 -6.19 -2.03 -16.36
N ASP A 358 -6.64 -1.84 -15.11
CA ASP A 358 -5.82 -2.15 -13.93
C ASP A 358 -5.80 -3.68 -13.67
N ALA A 359 -5.39 -4.42 -14.70
CA ALA A 359 -5.19 -5.87 -14.68
C ALA A 359 -4.19 -6.27 -13.58
N THR A 360 -3.30 -5.36 -13.19
CA THR A 360 -2.47 -5.45 -11.99
C THR A 360 -3.31 -5.57 -10.73
N LYS A 361 -4.13 -4.58 -10.37
CA LYS A 361 -4.90 -4.57 -9.12
C LYS A 361 -5.99 -5.65 -9.10
N PHE A 362 -6.73 -5.81 -10.20
CA PHE A 362 -7.73 -6.88 -10.32
C PHE A 362 -7.09 -8.27 -10.25
N GLY A 363 -6.00 -8.49 -11.01
CA GLY A 363 -5.29 -9.76 -11.04
C GLY A 363 -4.62 -10.13 -9.71
N LEU A 364 -4.01 -9.15 -9.02
CA LEU A 364 -3.40 -9.36 -7.69
C LEU A 364 -4.46 -9.67 -6.62
N GLY A 365 -5.59 -8.96 -6.63
CA GLY A 365 -6.72 -9.23 -5.74
C GLY A 365 -7.27 -10.64 -5.95
N LEU A 366 -7.57 -11.00 -7.19
CA LEU A 366 -8.04 -12.33 -7.57
C LEU A 366 -7.04 -13.43 -7.19
N PHE A 367 -5.74 -13.20 -7.40
CA PHE A 367 -4.69 -14.15 -7.04
C PHE A 367 -4.59 -14.39 -5.53
N SER A 368 -4.78 -13.35 -4.70
CA SER A 368 -4.86 -13.52 -3.24
C SER A 368 -6.06 -14.39 -2.87
N LEU A 369 -7.24 -14.10 -3.41
CA LEU A 369 -8.47 -14.87 -3.16
C LEU A 369 -8.35 -16.35 -3.55
N VAL A 370 -7.64 -16.67 -4.62
CA VAL A 370 -7.36 -18.08 -5.00
C VAL A 370 -6.54 -18.79 -3.92
N PHE A 371 -5.53 -18.13 -3.34
CA PHE A 371 -4.78 -18.69 -2.21
C PHE A 371 -5.61 -18.76 -0.93
N ASP A 372 -6.46 -17.78 -0.64
CA ASP A 372 -7.31 -17.79 0.54
C ASP A 372 -8.34 -18.94 0.49
N ILE A 373 -9.01 -19.13 -0.66
CA ILE A 373 -9.88 -20.29 -0.92
C ILE A 373 -9.09 -21.59 -0.74
N PHE A 374 -7.86 -21.67 -1.28
CA PHE A 374 -7.01 -22.85 -1.12
C PHE A 374 -6.65 -23.13 0.36
N PHE A 375 -6.35 -22.10 1.17
CA PHE A 375 -6.10 -22.26 2.60
C PHE A 375 -7.36 -22.65 3.39
N ILE A 376 -8.54 -22.14 3.02
CA ILE A 376 -9.83 -22.55 3.58
C ILE A 376 -10.10 -24.03 3.28
N LEU A 377 -9.86 -24.49 2.05
CA LEU A 377 -9.94 -25.90 1.67
C LEU A 377 -8.92 -26.77 2.42
N GLN A 378 -7.67 -26.31 2.57
CA GLN A 378 -6.67 -27.00 3.39
C GLN A 378 -7.11 -27.14 4.86
N HIS A 379 -7.75 -26.12 5.44
CA HIS A 379 -8.14 -26.12 6.86
C HIS A 379 -9.40 -26.95 7.15
N TYR A 380 -10.46 -26.82 6.34
CA TYR A 380 -11.77 -27.42 6.62
C TYR A 380 -12.07 -28.69 5.84
N VAL A 381 -11.38 -28.95 4.73
CA VAL A 381 -11.60 -30.13 3.88
C VAL A 381 -10.41 -31.07 3.96
N PHE A 382 -9.24 -30.68 3.47
CA PHE A 382 -8.13 -31.62 3.23
C PHE A 382 -7.42 -32.09 4.51
N TYR A 383 -7.31 -31.24 5.54
CA TYR A 383 -6.57 -31.54 6.79
C TYR A 383 -7.45 -31.46 8.04
N ARG A 384 -8.76 -31.74 7.87
CA ARG A 384 -9.76 -31.78 8.94
C ARG A 384 -9.55 -32.95 9.91
N GLU A 385 -9.01 -34.06 9.43
CA GLU A 385 -9.02 -35.37 10.11
C GLU A 385 -7.87 -35.59 11.09
N GLY A 386 -6.92 -34.65 11.20
CA GLY A 386 -5.88 -34.64 12.26
C GLY A 386 -6.43 -34.31 13.66
N LYS A 387 -7.61 -34.84 14.00
CA LYS A 387 -8.38 -34.63 15.24
C LYS A 387 -9.21 -35.88 15.62
N GLU A 388 -8.70 -37.07 15.34
CA GLU A 388 -9.28 -38.29 15.92
C GLU A 388 -9.06 -38.31 17.44
N PHE A 389 -10.12 -38.09 18.21
CA PHE A 389 -10.12 -38.34 19.64
C PHE A 389 -10.26 -39.84 19.89
N VAL A 390 -9.15 -40.50 20.24
CA VAL A 390 -9.19 -41.88 20.73
C VAL A 390 -9.73 -41.86 22.16
N ARG A 391 -10.96 -42.34 22.35
CA ARG A 391 -11.45 -42.73 23.67
C ARG A 391 -10.70 -43.97 24.13
N VAL A 392 -10.13 -43.91 25.32
CA VAL A 392 -9.54 -45.06 26.02
C VAL A 392 -10.40 -45.31 27.25
N ASN A 393 -10.93 -46.53 27.39
CA ASN A 393 -11.60 -46.93 28.62
C ASN A 393 -10.54 -47.19 29.70
N SER A 394 -10.86 -46.87 30.96
CA SER A 394 -9.99 -47.09 32.12
C SER A 394 -9.64 -48.57 32.38
N SER A 395 -10.26 -49.51 31.67
CA SER A 395 -9.90 -50.94 31.67
C SER A 395 -8.57 -51.26 31.00
N ASP A 396 -8.08 -50.40 30.10
CA ASP A 396 -7.06 -50.78 29.10
C ASP A 396 -5.64 -50.29 29.44
N GLU A 397 -5.45 -49.61 30.60
CA GLU A 397 -4.16 -49.09 31.08
C GLU A 397 -3.05 -50.16 31.20
N GLY A 398 -3.42 -51.44 31.27
CA GLY A 398 -2.49 -52.57 31.39
C GLY A 398 -1.94 -53.15 30.08
N SER A 399 -2.31 -52.61 28.91
CA SER A 399 -1.88 -53.16 27.61
C SER A 399 -0.81 -52.30 26.91
N GLU A 400 0.30 -52.93 26.51
CA GLU A 400 1.39 -52.25 25.78
C GLU A 400 0.94 -51.86 24.37
N LEU A 401 0.53 -50.59 24.17
CA LEU A 401 0.39 -50.02 22.82
C LEU A 401 1.79 -49.78 22.22
N SER A 402 2.46 -50.86 21.84
CA SER A 402 3.73 -50.83 21.15
C SER A 402 3.62 -50.06 19.83
N SER A 403 4.69 -49.33 19.51
CA SER A 403 4.75 -48.33 18.45
C SER A 403 4.20 -48.77 17.07
N SER A 404 3.32 -47.96 16.48
CA SER A 404 3.25 -47.81 15.03
C SER A 404 3.54 -46.36 14.64
N SER A 405 4.26 -46.17 13.54
CA SER A 405 4.95 -44.91 13.24
C SER A 405 4.15 -43.99 12.33
N GLU A 406 3.37 -43.07 12.91
CA GLU A 406 2.85 -41.88 12.23
C GLU A 406 2.67 -40.73 13.23
N GLY A 407 3.03 -39.51 12.84
CA GLY A 407 3.10 -38.35 13.73
C GLY A 407 1.73 -37.75 14.10
N ARG A 408 0.92 -38.50 14.85
CA ARG A 408 -0.40 -38.10 15.35
C ARG A 408 -0.31 -37.73 16.85
N GLU A 409 -0.72 -36.52 17.23
CA GLU A 409 -0.91 -36.17 18.64
C GLU A 409 -2.26 -36.72 19.12
N PHE A 410 -2.25 -37.66 20.06
CA PHE A 410 -3.48 -38.20 20.67
C PHE A 410 -3.82 -37.44 21.95
N PHE A 411 -4.99 -36.80 21.98
CA PHE A 411 -5.54 -36.20 23.20
C PHE A 411 -6.36 -37.24 23.96
N VAL A 412 -5.76 -37.85 24.98
CA VAL A 412 -6.45 -38.76 25.89
C VAL A 412 -7.45 -37.97 26.75
N LEU A 413 -8.72 -38.30 26.63
CA LEU A 413 -9.78 -37.90 27.55
C LEU A 413 -10.10 -39.09 28.44
N VAL A 414 -9.81 -38.96 29.74
CA VAL A 414 -10.24 -39.92 30.76
C VAL A 414 -11.62 -39.46 31.24
N ASP A 415 -12.66 -40.22 30.93
CA ASP A 415 -14.05 -39.83 31.22
C ASP A 415 -14.39 -39.88 32.74
N ASP A 416 -13.67 -40.66 33.56
CA ASP A 416 -13.84 -40.75 35.03
C ASP A 416 -12.52 -40.67 35.82
N TRP A 417 -12.41 -39.72 36.76
CA TRP A 417 -11.31 -39.62 37.73
C TRP A 417 -11.76 -40.19 39.10
N HIS A 418 -11.50 -41.47 39.34
CA HIS A 418 -11.69 -42.08 40.66
C HIS A 418 -10.57 -41.65 41.62
N ALA A 419 -10.88 -40.71 42.51
CA ALA A 419 -9.88 -40.07 43.39
C ALA A 419 -9.39 -40.95 44.57
N ASP A 420 -10.05 -42.08 44.84
CA ASP A 420 -10.02 -42.71 46.17
C ASP A 420 -8.98 -43.84 46.35
N GLU A 421 -8.33 -44.33 45.29
CA GLU A 421 -7.44 -45.52 45.37
C GLU A 421 -5.93 -45.24 45.49
N LYS A 422 -5.50 -43.98 45.66
CA LYS A 422 -4.09 -43.66 45.99
C LYS A 422 -3.90 -43.22 47.43
N LYS A 423 -4.05 -44.20 48.32
CA LYS A 423 -3.52 -44.16 49.69
C LYS A 423 -2.00 -44.03 49.60
N TYR A 424 -1.45 -42.90 50.06
CA TYR A 424 -0.01 -42.66 50.06
C TYR A 424 0.67 -43.56 51.09
N ASP A 425 1.49 -44.51 50.63
CA ASP A 425 2.43 -45.25 51.47
C ASP A 425 3.71 -44.40 51.61
N LEU A 426 3.86 -43.75 52.76
CA LEU A 426 4.98 -42.85 53.07
C LEU A 426 5.86 -43.48 54.15
N ASP A 427 7.15 -43.13 54.11
CA ASP A 427 8.14 -43.37 55.14
C ASP A 427 8.65 -44.81 55.33
N VAL A 428 9.10 -45.44 54.22
CA VAL A 428 10.24 -46.38 54.26
C VAL A 428 11.53 -45.66 53.82
N LYS A 429 11.94 -44.63 54.57
CA LYS A 429 13.30 -44.06 54.54
C LYS A 429 13.59 -43.07 55.70
N ALA A 430 13.82 -43.64 56.89
CA ALA A 430 14.50 -43.01 58.02
C ALA A 430 15.40 -44.05 58.70
#